data_AF-A0A959S875-F1
#
_entry.id   AF-A0A959S875-F1
#
_cell.length_a   1.000
_cell.length_b   1.000
_cell.length_c   1.000
_cell.angle_alpha   90.00
_cell.angle_beta   90.00
_cell.angle_gamma   90.00
#
_symmetry.space_group_name_H-M   'P 1'
#
loop_
_entity.id
_entity.type
_entity.pdbx_description
1 polymer ?
#
loop_
_entity_poly.entity_id
_entity_poly.type
_entity_poly.pdbx_seq_one_letter_code
_entity_poly.pdbx_strand_id
1 'polypeptide(L)'
;TAFSPAYTYNQIKIDNSDCQGSYIYRAMEQMLKNGALPFSKFAYTDRSCSKLPSEQEKMQALPYRIKGFQRLTLGADEQRTDMLAMKQHLAQGSPIVIGMMVGGTFMQDMAGREAWIPTEGDHAQRGFGGHAMCVVGYDDFKFGDTGGFLIMNSWGPEWGRNGMAWVPYSTFDYFAKEAYAVYPQGEGVEERPTRFDIRFGFVLNDGGTNIPLRHMGGNVFRSSAAIAKGTKFKIEVTNNAECYTYVFGQEADGRNYVLFPYTPKHSPYCGITGTRLFPSDHSLMADDEGSMDVMAILVTNQPFDYPKLNEAMSASTASGLDARLRAVLGSELSDEVRFTDGTTIGATSESGRNALAIVLELEKR
;
A
#
# COMPACT_ATOMS: atom_id res chain seq x y z
N THR A 1 15.62 -10.81 -15.95
CA THR A 1 15.96 -12.04 -15.21
C THR A 1 14.72 -12.60 -14.53
N ALA A 2 14.51 -13.92 -14.50
CA ALA A 2 13.42 -14.55 -13.75
C ALA A 2 13.87 -14.91 -12.32
N PHE A 3 12.99 -14.73 -11.33
CA PHE A 3 13.25 -15.01 -9.92
C PHE A 3 12.75 -16.39 -9.48
N SER A 4 13.35 -16.92 -8.42
CA SER A 4 13.01 -18.22 -7.86
C SER A 4 11.76 -18.14 -6.98
N PRO A 5 10.65 -18.83 -7.33
CA PRO A 5 9.52 -18.95 -6.42
C PRO A 5 9.87 -19.79 -5.19
N ALA A 6 10.76 -20.78 -5.31
CA ALA A 6 11.18 -21.63 -4.20
C ALA A 6 11.97 -20.86 -3.13
N TYR A 7 12.80 -19.88 -3.53
CA TYR A 7 13.53 -19.05 -2.58
C TYR A 7 12.56 -18.35 -1.63
N THR A 8 11.54 -17.68 -2.17
CA THR A 8 10.53 -16.99 -1.37
C THR A 8 9.66 -17.99 -0.60
N TYR A 9 9.04 -18.95 -1.29
CA TYR A 9 8.04 -19.85 -0.71
C TYR A 9 8.55 -20.69 0.45
N ASN A 10 9.76 -21.25 0.33
CA ASN A 10 10.29 -22.18 1.35
C ASN A 10 10.52 -21.50 2.71
N GLN A 11 10.63 -20.17 2.73
CA GLN A 11 10.84 -19.37 3.94
C GLN A 11 9.53 -18.90 4.60
N ILE A 12 8.39 -18.94 3.88
CA ILE A 12 7.13 -18.32 4.32
C ILE A 12 5.94 -19.28 4.37
N LYS A 13 6.12 -20.52 3.89
CA LYS A 13 5.09 -21.57 3.88
C LYS A 13 4.46 -21.73 5.26
N ILE A 14 3.23 -22.24 5.28
CA ILE A 14 2.55 -22.55 6.55
C ILE A 14 3.33 -23.69 7.25
N ASP A 15 3.61 -23.54 8.54
CA ASP A 15 4.32 -24.56 9.30
C ASP A 15 3.50 -25.86 9.35
N ASN A 16 4.20 -27.00 9.23
CA ASN A 16 3.59 -28.33 9.21
C ASN A 16 2.53 -28.54 8.12
N SER A 17 2.58 -27.77 7.02
CA SER A 17 1.58 -27.85 5.94
C SER A 17 1.96 -28.77 4.78
N ASP A 18 3.13 -29.42 4.78
CA ASP A 18 3.60 -30.21 3.62
C ASP A 18 3.46 -29.48 2.28
N CYS A 19 3.97 -28.25 2.23
CA CYS A 19 3.90 -27.36 1.07
C CYS A 19 2.47 -26.92 0.69
N GLN A 20 1.50 -26.97 1.62
CA GLN A 20 0.12 -26.51 1.39
C GLN A 20 -0.04 -25.02 1.71
N GLY A 21 0.55 -24.18 0.86
CA GLY A 21 0.24 -22.75 0.79
C GLY A 21 1.05 -21.82 1.69
N SER A 22 0.75 -20.53 1.54
CA SER A 22 1.26 -19.39 2.30
C SER A 22 0.29 -18.22 2.12
N TYR A 23 0.63 -17.05 2.64
CA TYR A 23 -0.16 -15.83 2.52
C TYR A 23 0.58 -14.83 1.64
N ILE A 24 -0.13 -14.14 0.74
CA ILE A 24 0.46 -13.16 -0.18
C ILE A 24 1.22 -12.09 0.61
N TYR A 25 0.65 -11.60 1.71
CA TYR A 25 1.32 -10.66 2.61
C TYR A 25 2.69 -11.14 3.11
N ARG A 26 2.84 -12.42 3.49
CA ARG A 26 4.15 -12.96 3.93
C ARG A 26 5.17 -12.94 2.79
N ALA A 27 4.73 -13.21 1.56
CA ALA A 27 5.59 -13.09 0.38
C ALA A 27 6.03 -11.64 0.15
N MET A 28 5.11 -10.68 0.29
CA MET A 28 5.42 -9.26 0.17
C MET A 28 6.42 -8.78 1.22
N GLU A 29 6.23 -9.15 2.50
CA GLU A 29 7.19 -8.84 3.56
C GLU A 29 8.56 -9.47 3.31
N GLN A 30 8.60 -10.72 2.87
CA GLN A 30 9.85 -11.42 2.59
C GLN A 30 10.61 -10.76 1.45
N MET A 31 9.93 -10.41 0.36
CA MET A 31 10.54 -9.71 -0.77
C MET A 31 10.98 -8.29 -0.39
N LEU A 32 10.25 -7.61 0.51
CA LEU A 32 10.62 -6.27 0.99
C LEU A 32 11.87 -6.32 1.88
N LYS A 33 11.92 -7.26 2.82
CA LYS A 33 13.01 -7.33 3.83
C LYS A 33 14.26 -8.02 3.28
N ASN A 34 14.07 -9.12 2.57
CA ASN A 34 15.12 -10.09 2.24
C ASN A 34 15.31 -10.30 0.72
N GLY A 35 14.45 -9.69 -0.11
CA GLY A 35 14.53 -9.77 -1.57
C GLY A 35 14.23 -11.16 -2.12
N ALA A 36 14.73 -11.42 -3.33
CA ALA A 36 14.56 -12.69 -4.03
C ALA A 36 15.85 -13.08 -4.76
N LEU A 37 16.07 -14.39 -4.96
CA LEU A 37 17.17 -14.87 -5.80
C LEU A 37 16.72 -15.15 -7.23
N PRO A 38 17.59 -14.91 -8.23
CA PRO A 38 17.37 -15.41 -9.58
C PRO A 38 17.11 -16.93 -9.58
N PHE A 39 16.25 -17.39 -10.49
CA PHE A 39 15.89 -18.81 -10.62
C PHE A 39 17.14 -19.71 -10.77
N SER A 40 18.16 -19.23 -11.49
CA SER A 40 19.44 -19.93 -11.69
C SER A 40 20.29 -20.10 -10.44
N LYS A 41 20.03 -19.32 -9.38
CA LYS A 41 20.75 -19.37 -8.10
C LYS A 41 20.02 -20.21 -7.05
N PHE A 42 18.71 -20.34 -7.17
CA PHE A 42 17.89 -21.16 -6.29
C PHE A 42 16.81 -21.87 -7.10
N ALA A 43 17.09 -23.07 -7.58
CA ALA A 43 16.17 -23.78 -8.48
C ALA A 43 14.85 -24.15 -7.77
N TYR A 44 13.75 -24.06 -8.52
CA TYR A 44 12.45 -24.60 -8.10
C TYR A 44 12.37 -26.10 -8.42
N THR A 45 11.68 -26.83 -7.55
CA THR A 45 11.25 -28.21 -7.79
C THR A 45 9.87 -28.38 -7.18
N ASP A 46 9.00 -29.09 -7.89
CA ASP A 46 7.65 -29.48 -7.48
C ASP A 46 7.65 -30.58 -6.39
N ARG A 47 8.81 -31.17 -6.09
CA ARG A 47 8.92 -32.32 -5.16
C ARG A 47 9.19 -31.93 -3.72
N SER A 48 9.61 -30.69 -3.46
CA SER A 48 10.00 -30.27 -2.11
C SER A 48 9.96 -28.76 -1.94
N CYS A 49 9.53 -28.35 -0.75
CA CYS A 49 9.67 -26.98 -0.25
C CYS A 49 10.55 -26.90 1.01
N SER A 50 11.40 -27.90 1.29
CA SER A 50 12.19 -27.98 2.53
C SER A 50 13.54 -27.25 2.47
N LYS A 51 14.08 -26.99 1.27
CA LYS A 51 15.38 -26.32 1.12
C LYS A 51 15.27 -24.88 1.62
N LEU A 52 15.99 -24.54 2.68
CA LEU A 52 16.16 -23.16 3.14
C LEU A 52 17.41 -22.53 2.49
N PRO A 53 17.42 -21.22 2.24
CA PRO A 53 18.61 -20.53 1.75
C PRO A 53 19.68 -20.42 2.83
N SER A 54 20.92 -20.58 2.41
CA SER A 54 22.11 -20.26 3.20
C SER A 54 22.22 -18.75 3.47
N GLU A 55 23.04 -18.36 4.45
CA GLU A 55 23.31 -16.94 4.72
C GLU A 55 23.92 -16.22 3.51
N GLN A 56 24.74 -16.91 2.72
CA GLN A 56 25.30 -16.36 1.48
C GLN A 56 24.21 -16.09 0.44
N GLU A 57 23.28 -17.03 0.25
CA GLU A 57 22.11 -16.87 -0.63
C GLU A 57 21.21 -15.72 -0.16
N LYS A 58 21.00 -15.55 1.15
CA LYS A 58 20.25 -14.42 1.72
C LYS A 58 20.93 -13.08 1.43
N MET A 59 22.24 -12.98 1.62
CA MET A 59 22.99 -11.75 1.28
C MET A 59 22.91 -11.41 -0.21
N GLN A 60 22.94 -12.42 -1.09
CA GLN A 60 22.82 -12.23 -2.54
C GLN A 60 21.41 -11.82 -3.00
N ALA A 61 20.39 -12.01 -2.16
CA ALA A 61 19.01 -11.62 -2.46
C ALA A 61 18.71 -10.14 -2.14
N LEU A 62 19.47 -9.53 -1.22
CA LEU A 62 19.28 -8.15 -0.78
C LEU A 62 19.24 -7.10 -1.92
N PRO A 63 20.03 -7.21 -3.00
CA PRO A 63 19.95 -6.29 -4.14
C PRO A 63 18.68 -6.42 -4.99
N TYR A 64 17.82 -7.40 -4.70
CA TYR A 64 16.58 -7.68 -5.41
C TYR A 64 15.35 -7.51 -4.50
N ARG A 65 15.43 -6.59 -3.54
CA ARG A 65 14.29 -6.23 -2.69
C ARG A 65 13.25 -5.48 -3.52
N ILE A 66 11.98 -5.65 -3.19
CA ILE A 66 10.96 -4.72 -3.69
C ILE A 66 11.09 -3.40 -2.92
N LYS A 67 10.77 -2.27 -3.54
CA LYS A 67 10.76 -0.96 -2.84
C LYS A 67 9.63 -0.86 -1.83
N GLY A 68 8.53 -1.54 -2.12
CA GLY A 68 7.32 -1.57 -1.32
C GLY A 68 6.23 -2.41 -1.99
N PHE A 69 5.09 -2.48 -1.33
CA PHE A 69 3.89 -3.13 -1.84
C PHE A 69 2.67 -2.43 -1.24
N GLN A 70 1.53 -2.41 -1.91
CA GLN A 70 0.33 -1.77 -1.35
C GLN A 70 -0.84 -2.73 -1.45
N ARG A 71 -1.50 -3.01 -0.31
CA ARG A 71 -2.77 -3.74 -0.32
C ARG A 71 -3.85 -2.85 -0.93
N LEU A 72 -4.55 -3.36 -1.93
CA LEU A 72 -5.56 -2.64 -2.71
C LEU A 72 -6.97 -3.09 -2.28
N THR A 73 -7.38 -2.62 -1.12
CA THR A 73 -8.67 -2.94 -0.49
C THR A 73 -9.63 -1.77 -0.65
N LEU A 74 -10.88 -2.07 -1.00
CA LEU A 74 -11.92 -1.05 -1.14
C LEU A 74 -12.62 -0.80 0.21
N GLY A 75 -12.34 0.35 0.81
CA GLY A 75 -12.94 0.73 2.09
C GLY A 75 -12.50 -0.18 3.24
N ALA A 76 -13.42 -0.49 4.17
CA ALA A 76 -13.17 -1.35 5.32
C ALA A 76 -13.34 -2.85 5.07
N ASP A 77 -13.84 -3.23 3.90
CA ASP A 77 -14.02 -4.65 3.57
C ASP A 77 -12.71 -5.24 3.08
N GLU A 78 -11.96 -5.85 4.00
CA GLU A 78 -10.69 -6.52 3.74
C GLU A 78 -10.71 -7.55 2.60
N GLN A 79 -11.88 -8.06 2.22
CA GLN A 79 -12.05 -9.04 1.15
C GLN A 79 -12.48 -8.43 -0.19
N ARG A 80 -12.73 -7.12 -0.25
CA ARG A 80 -13.13 -6.44 -1.48
C ARG A 80 -11.95 -5.67 -2.06
N THR A 81 -11.64 -5.96 -3.32
CA THR A 81 -10.50 -5.34 -4.01
C THR A 81 -10.86 -3.98 -4.58
N ASP A 82 -9.92 -3.03 -4.53
CA ASP A 82 -10.07 -1.72 -5.17
C ASP A 82 -9.62 -1.80 -6.64
N MET A 83 -10.57 -2.15 -7.52
CA MET A 83 -10.30 -2.31 -8.95
C MET A 83 -9.86 -1.00 -9.64
N LEU A 84 -10.29 0.16 -9.15
CA LEU A 84 -9.86 1.45 -9.70
C LEU A 84 -8.38 1.67 -9.37
N ALA A 85 -7.99 1.47 -8.12
CA ALA A 85 -6.59 1.54 -7.72
C ALA A 85 -5.75 0.52 -8.52
N MET A 86 -6.22 -0.72 -8.66
CA MET A 86 -5.53 -1.73 -9.48
C MET A 86 -5.23 -1.25 -10.90
N LYS A 87 -6.20 -0.64 -11.60
CA LYS A 87 -6.00 -0.08 -12.95
C LYS A 87 -4.95 1.04 -12.95
N GLN A 88 -5.00 1.95 -11.97
CA GLN A 88 -4.02 3.03 -11.84
C GLN A 88 -2.60 2.48 -11.65
N HIS A 89 -2.45 1.42 -10.85
CA HIS A 89 -1.17 0.76 -10.65
C HIS A 89 -0.66 0.05 -11.90
N LEU A 90 -1.53 -0.69 -12.59
CA LEU A 90 -1.20 -1.35 -13.85
C LEU A 90 -0.78 -0.35 -14.93
N ALA A 91 -1.48 0.78 -15.05
CA ALA A 91 -1.15 1.86 -15.99
C ALA A 91 0.25 2.46 -15.76
N GLN A 92 0.80 2.30 -14.56
CA GLN A 92 2.13 2.77 -14.18
C GLN A 92 3.17 1.64 -14.15
N GLY A 93 2.83 0.49 -14.73
CA GLY A 93 3.74 -0.66 -14.86
C GLY A 93 3.93 -1.47 -13.58
N SER A 94 3.12 -1.24 -12.54
CA SER A 94 3.16 -2.03 -11.30
C SER A 94 2.24 -3.26 -11.44
N PRO A 95 2.77 -4.51 -11.42
CA PRO A 95 1.94 -5.71 -11.46
C PRO A 95 1.14 -5.87 -10.16
N ILE A 96 -0.04 -6.50 -10.24
CA ILE A 96 -0.89 -6.75 -9.07
C ILE A 96 -0.92 -8.24 -8.76
N VAL A 97 -0.44 -8.63 -7.58
CA VAL A 97 -0.62 -10.00 -7.09
C VAL A 97 -1.98 -10.11 -6.42
N ILE A 98 -2.75 -11.11 -6.83
CA ILE A 98 -4.13 -11.30 -6.39
C ILE A 98 -4.31 -12.64 -5.69
N GLY A 99 -5.25 -12.70 -4.75
CA GLY A 99 -5.82 -13.93 -4.20
C GLY A 99 -7.26 -14.07 -4.68
N MET A 100 -7.58 -15.18 -5.34
CA MET A 100 -8.91 -15.44 -5.90
C MET A 100 -9.42 -16.80 -5.45
N MET A 101 -10.72 -16.89 -5.15
CA MET A 101 -11.38 -18.19 -4.96
C MET A 101 -11.56 -18.85 -6.31
N VAL A 102 -10.89 -19.98 -6.54
CA VAL A 102 -10.95 -20.71 -7.82
C VAL A 102 -11.28 -22.18 -7.60
N GLY A 103 -11.93 -22.77 -8.59
CA GLY A 103 -12.39 -24.15 -8.61
C GLY A 103 -13.15 -24.43 -9.91
N GLY A 104 -13.84 -25.57 -9.97
CA GLY A 104 -14.74 -25.91 -11.07
C GLY A 104 -14.10 -25.70 -12.46
N THR A 105 -14.79 -24.92 -13.30
CA THR A 105 -14.37 -24.69 -14.70
C THR A 105 -13.05 -23.93 -14.82
N PHE A 106 -12.65 -23.16 -13.80
CA PHE A 106 -11.36 -22.46 -13.79
C PHE A 106 -10.18 -23.44 -13.84
N MET A 107 -10.30 -24.55 -13.10
CA MET A 107 -9.27 -25.58 -13.01
C MET A 107 -9.34 -26.59 -14.15
N GLN A 108 -10.54 -26.88 -14.65
CA GLN A 108 -10.78 -28.02 -15.54
C GLN A 108 -10.89 -27.64 -17.02
N ASP A 109 -11.43 -26.46 -17.34
CA ASP A 109 -11.93 -26.16 -18.69
C ASP A 109 -11.16 -25.04 -19.39
N MET A 110 -10.09 -24.52 -18.79
CA MET A 110 -9.40 -23.33 -19.28
C MET A 110 -8.39 -23.58 -20.40
N ALA A 111 -8.09 -24.84 -20.76
CA ALA A 111 -7.11 -25.12 -21.80
C ALA A 111 -7.45 -24.44 -23.13
N GLY A 112 -6.56 -23.57 -23.62
CA GLY A 112 -6.75 -22.79 -24.86
C GLY A 112 -7.79 -21.66 -24.79
N ARG A 113 -8.46 -21.44 -23.64
CA ARG A 113 -9.48 -20.40 -23.50
C ARG A 113 -8.86 -19.03 -23.28
N GLU A 114 -9.35 -18.04 -24.02
CA GLU A 114 -8.90 -16.65 -23.84
C GLU A 114 -9.47 -15.99 -22.58
N ALA A 115 -10.62 -16.44 -22.10
CA ALA A 115 -11.31 -15.86 -20.96
C ALA A 115 -11.93 -16.93 -20.07
N TRP A 116 -11.96 -16.66 -18.76
CA TRP A 116 -12.76 -17.43 -17.83
C TRP A 116 -14.11 -16.74 -17.63
N ILE A 117 -15.17 -17.41 -18.07
CA ILE A 117 -16.56 -17.03 -17.82
C ILE A 117 -17.16 -18.12 -16.92
N PRO A 118 -17.43 -17.82 -15.63
CA PRO A 118 -17.92 -18.81 -14.68
C PRO A 118 -19.33 -19.28 -15.05
N THR A 119 -19.61 -20.54 -14.73
CA THR A 119 -20.96 -21.11 -14.79
C THR A 119 -21.72 -20.83 -13.50
N GLU A 120 -23.03 -21.08 -13.49
CA GLU A 120 -23.83 -21.03 -12.25
C GLU A 120 -23.28 -21.98 -11.17
N GLY A 121 -22.72 -23.14 -11.57
CA GLY A 121 -22.07 -24.08 -10.67
C GLY A 121 -20.81 -23.48 -10.01
N ASP A 122 -20.04 -22.68 -10.73
CA ASP A 122 -18.86 -21.99 -10.19
C ASP A 122 -19.25 -20.92 -9.15
N HIS A 123 -20.38 -20.23 -9.36
CA HIS A 123 -20.90 -19.24 -8.40
C HIS A 123 -21.32 -19.87 -7.07
N ALA A 124 -21.66 -21.16 -7.04
CA ALA A 124 -21.91 -21.87 -5.79
C ALA A 124 -20.61 -22.16 -4.98
N GLN A 125 -19.43 -21.94 -5.57
CA GLN A 125 -18.10 -22.08 -4.95
C GLN A 125 -17.87 -23.42 -4.22
N ARG A 126 -18.55 -24.50 -4.64
CA ARG A 126 -18.39 -25.81 -4.01
C ARG A 126 -17.02 -26.38 -4.36
N GLY A 127 -16.19 -26.62 -3.34
CA GLY A 127 -14.84 -27.15 -3.51
C GLY A 127 -13.83 -26.13 -4.03
N PHE A 128 -14.14 -24.84 -3.98
CA PHE A 128 -13.21 -23.78 -4.35
C PHE A 128 -12.15 -23.60 -3.26
N GLY A 129 -10.94 -23.22 -3.68
CA GLY A 129 -9.81 -22.90 -2.81
C GLY A 129 -9.20 -21.55 -3.16
N GLY A 130 -8.40 -21.00 -2.25
CA GLY A 130 -7.64 -19.78 -2.50
C GLY A 130 -6.46 -20.06 -3.43
N HIS A 131 -6.34 -19.26 -4.49
CA HIS A 131 -5.22 -19.33 -5.44
C HIS A 131 -4.62 -17.95 -5.70
N ALA A 132 -3.30 -17.87 -5.75
CA ALA A 132 -2.57 -16.63 -5.96
C ALA A 132 -2.08 -16.53 -7.41
N MET A 133 -2.34 -15.38 -8.04
CA MET A 133 -2.00 -15.10 -9.45
C MET A 133 -1.55 -13.65 -9.61
N CYS A 134 -1.19 -13.26 -10.83
CA CYS A 134 -0.78 -11.90 -11.16
C CYS A 134 -1.74 -11.28 -12.19
N VAL A 135 -2.28 -10.10 -11.93
CA VAL A 135 -2.91 -9.27 -12.96
C VAL A 135 -1.81 -8.49 -13.65
N VAL A 136 -1.77 -8.58 -14.98
CA VAL A 136 -0.72 -8.01 -15.83
C VAL A 136 -1.25 -7.00 -16.84
N GLY A 137 -2.57 -6.79 -16.87
CA GLY A 137 -3.19 -5.80 -17.73
C GLY A 137 -4.67 -5.67 -17.48
N TYR A 138 -5.27 -4.65 -18.09
CA TYR A 138 -6.70 -4.41 -18.09
C TYR A 138 -7.12 -3.82 -19.44
N ASP A 139 -8.39 -3.98 -19.79
CA ASP A 139 -8.99 -3.38 -20.97
C ASP A 139 -10.45 -3.08 -20.66
N ASP A 140 -10.81 -1.79 -20.63
CA ASP A 140 -12.16 -1.33 -20.32
C ASP A 140 -13.17 -1.62 -21.44
N PHE A 141 -12.70 -1.88 -22.66
CA PHE A 141 -13.53 -2.20 -23.82
C PHE A 141 -13.64 -3.71 -24.07
N LYS A 142 -12.96 -4.54 -23.27
CA LYS A 142 -13.11 -5.99 -23.31
C LYS A 142 -14.57 -6.36 -22.99
N PHE A 143 -15.07 -7.43 -23.59
CA PHE A 143 -16.43 -7.96 -23.33
C PHE A 143 -17.56 -6.93 -23.55
N GLY A 144 -17.48 -6.11 -24.61
CA GLY A 144 -18.57 -5.19 -25.00
C GLY A 144 -18.78 -4.05 -24.00
N ASP A 145 -17.72 -3.32 -23.69
CA ASP A 145 -17.65 -2.15 -22.79
C ASP A 145 -17.83 -2.44 -21.28
N THR A 146 -17.87 -3.71 -20.90
CA THR A 146 -17.92 -4.11 -19.48
C THR A 146 -16.53 -4.26 -18.86
N GLY A 147 -15.51 -4.46 -19.70
CA GLY A 147 -14.10 -4.51 -19.37
C GLY A 147 -13.67 -5.76 -18.61
N GLY A 148 -12.35 -5.95 -18.53
CA GLY A 148 -11.76 -7.09 -17.82
C GLY A 148 -10.32 -6.89 -17.42
N PHE A 149 -9.84 -7.79 -16.56
CA PHE A 149 -8.44 -7.94 -16.18
C PHE A 149 -7.81 -9.12 -16.91
N LEU A 150 -6.57 -8.96 -17.36
CA LEU A 150 -5.75 -10.05 -17.87
C LEU A 150 -4.94 -10.63 -16.72
N ILE A 151 -5.19 -11.89 -16.38
CA ILE A 151 -4.46 -12.62 -15.35
C ILE A 151 -3.43 -13.55 -15.99
N MET A 152 -2.26 -13.62 -15.35
CA MET A 152 -1.20 -14.58 -15.60
C MET A 152 -1.19 -15.62 -14.49
N ASN A 153 -1.31 -16.88 -14.89
CA ASN A 153 -1.35 -18.02 -13.98
C ASN A 153 0.00 -18.77 -13.99
N SER A 154 0.16 -19.71 -13.08
CA SER A 154 1.38 -20.49 -12.84
C SER A 154 1.20 -21.98 -13.13
N TRP A 155 0.21 -22.35 -13.97
CA TRP A 155 -0.12 -23.74 -14.33
C TRP A 155 0.32 -24.15 -15.75
N GLY A 156 1.37 -23.50 -16.26
CA GLY A 156 1.91 -23.79 -17.59
C GLY A 156 1.20 -23.02 -18.73
N PRO A 157 1.83 -22.96 -19.91
CA PRO A 157 1.31 -22.20 -21.04
C PRO A 157 0.01 -22.75 -21.65
N GLU A 158 -0.31 -24.01 -21.39
CA GLU A 158 -1.50 -24.70 -21.89
C GLU A 158 -2.78 -24.24 -21.19
N TRP A 159 -2.66 -23.77 -19.94
CA TRP A 159 -3.79 -23.17 -19.23
C TRP A 159 -4.10 -21.79 -19.81
N GLY A 160 -5.37 -21.54 -20.11
CA GLY A 160 -5.78 -20.33 -20.79
C GLY A 160 -5.14 -20.21 -22.18
N ARG A 161 -4.79 -18.98 -22.56
CA ARG A 161 -4.04 -18.66 -23.75
C ARG A 161 -2.61 -18.25 -23.37
N ASN A 162 -1.66 -19.16 -23.55
CA ASN A 162 -0.25 -18.97 -23.15
C ASN A 162 -0.07 -18.70 -21.65
N GLY A 163 -0.79 -19.43 -20.80
CA GLY A 163 -0.73 -19.28 -19.34
C GLY A 163 -1.53 -18.08 -18.81
N MET A 164 -2.31 -17.41 -19.66
CA MET A 164 -3.05 -16.19 -19.32
C MET A 164 -4.51 -16.29 -19.72
N ALA A 165 -5.38 -15.56 -19.02
CA ALA A 165 -6.79 -15.46 -19.37
C ALA A 165 -7.36 -14.11 -18.96
N TRP A 166 -8.38 -13.65 -19.69
CA TRP A 166 -9.20 -12.52 -19.30
C TRP A 166 -10.27 -12.94 -18.29
N VAL A 167 -10.52 -12.07 -17.31
CA VAL A 167 -11.60 -12.20 -16.34
C VAL A 167 -12.43 -10.90 -16.39
N PRO A 168 -13.74 -10.96 -16.69
CA PRO A 168 -14.61 -9.77 -16.66
C PRO A 168 -14.57 -9.07 -15.30
N TYR A 169 -14.73 -7.75 -15.24
CA TYR A 169 -14.66 -7.03 -13.96
C TYR A 169 -15.69 -7.51 -12.93
N SER A 170 -16.92 -7.83 -13.36
CA SER A 170 -17.96 -8.36 -12.48
C SER A 170 -17.59 -9.74 -11.90
N THR A 171 -17.01 -10.62 -12.72
CA THR A 171 -16.46 -11.89 -12.26
C THR A 171 -15.32 -11.68 -11.28
N PHE A 172 -14.41 -10.76 -11.60
CA PHE A 172 -13.27 -10.44 -10.76
C PHE A 172 -13.71 -9.94 -9.38
N ASP A 173 -14.62 -8.96 -9.31
CA ASP A 173 -15.16 -8.41 -8.05
C ASP A 173 -15.78 -9.49 -7.15
N TYR A 174 -16.41 -10.51 -7.76
CA TYR A 174 -17.02 -11.60 -7.03
C TYR A 174 -16.01 -12.62 -6.47
N PHE A 175 -15.04 -13.05 -7.28
CA PHE A 175 -14.12 -14.15 -6.92
C PHE A 175 -12.81 -13.68 -6.28
N ALA A 176 -12.31 -12.48 -6.61
CA ALA A 176 -11.10 -11.94 -6.02
C ALA A 176 -11.35 -11.50 -4.56
N LYS A 177 -10.41 -11.84 -3.68
CA LYS A 177 -10.49 -11.57 -2.24
C LYS A 177 -9.33 -10.73 -1.71
N GLU A 178 -8.25 -10.64 -2.47
CA GLU A 178 -7.06 -9.94 -2.04
C GLU A 178 -6.30 -9.42 -3.26
N ALA A 179 -5.70 -8.23 -3.16
CA ALA A 179 -4.89 -7.63 -4.21
C ALA A 179 -3.75 -6.81 -3.58
N TYR A 180 -2.55 -6.95 -4.14
CA TYR A 180 -1.38 -6.15 -3.78
C TYR A 180 -0.69 -5.61 -5.03
N ALA A 181 -0.54 -4.29 -5.11
CA ALA A 181 0.43 -3.71 -6.01
C ALA A 181 1.85 -4.01 -5.51
N VAL A 182 2.72 -4.44 -6.40
CA VAL A 182 4.14 -4.65 -6.11
C VAL A 182 4.94 -3.57 -6.80
N TYR A 183 5.84 -2.94 -6.05
CA TYR A 183 6.74 -1.92 -6.58
C TYR A 183 8.14 -2.52 -6.72
N PRO A 184 8.50 -3.04 -7.91
CA PRO A 184 9.80 -3.64 -8.12
C PRO A 184 10.91 -2.59 -7.96
N GLN A 185 12.06 -3.04 -7.46
CA GLN A 185 13.28 -2.24 -7.60
C GLN A 185 13.64 -2.20 -9.10
N GLY A 186 13.71 -0.99 -9.66
CA GLY A 186 14.31 -0.79 -10.98
C GLY A 186 15.75 -1.28 -10.99
N GLU A 187 16.34 -1.50 -12.17
CA GLU A 187 17.71 -2.01 -12.26
C GLU A 187 18.69 -1.11 -11.49
N GLY A 188 19.30 -1.64 -10.43
CA GLY A 188 20.63 -1.22 -9.97
C GLY A 188 20.76 -0.32 -8.75
N VAL A 189 19.79 0.49 -8.31
CA VAL A 189 19.98 1.40 -7.15
C VAL A 189 18.67 1.68 -6.41
N GLU A 190 18.71 1.79 -5.07
CA GLU A 190 17.70 2.57 -4.31
C GLU A 190 17.85 4.04 -4.72
N GLU A 191 17.19 4.46 -5.81
CA GLU A 191 17.09 5.88 -6.11
C GLU A 191 16.18 6.52 -5.08
N ARG A 192 16.80 7.20 -4.10
CA ARG A 192 16.09 8.03 -3.14
C ARG A 192 15.52 9.24 -3.88
N PRO A 193 14.24 9.57 -3.67
CA PRO A 193 13.67 10.81 -4.17
C PRO A 193 14.56 12.00 -3.77
N THR A 194 14.96 12.81 -4.74
CA THR A 194 15.84 13.96 -4.52
C THR A 194 15.11 15.19 -3.98
N ARG A 195 13.78 15.14 -3.95
CA ARG A 195 12.90 16.19 -3.41
C ARG A 195 11.64 15.60 -2.81
N PHE A 196 11.15 16.24 -1.77
CA PHE A 196 9.76 16.09 -1.34
C PHE A 196 8.91 17.09 -2.11
N ASP A 197 7.83 16.62 -2.72
CA ASP A 197 6.82 17.43 -3.38
C ASP A 197 5.46 16.79 -3.08
N ILE A 198 4.77 17.38 -2.10
CA ILE A 198 3.50 16.89 -1.62
C ILE A 198 2.47 18.01 -1.58
N ARG A 199 1.19 17.63 -1.69
CA ARG A 199 0.07 18.49 -1.28
C ARG A 199 -0.67 17.82 -0.14
N PHE A 200 -1.19 18.62 0.79
CA PHE A 200 -1.93 18.11 1.93
C PHE A 200 -3.13 18.99 2.30
N GLY A 201 -4.08 18.41 3.01
CA GLY A 201 -5.22 19.13 3.58
C GLY A 201 -6.16 18.23 4.36
N PHE A 202 -7.25 18.81 4.84
CA PHE A 202 -8.42 18.04 5.24
C PHE A 202 -9.47 18.09 4.14
N VAL A 203 -10.24 17.02 4.00
CA VAL A 203 -11.38 16.94 3.09
C VAL A 203 -12.61 16.49 3.86
N LEU A 204 -13.72 17.20 3.70
CA LEU A 204 -15.00 16.80 4.26
C LEU A 204 -15.53 15.58 3.51
N ASN A 205 -16.06 14.63 4.26
CA ASN A 205 -16.68 13.45 3.66
C ASN A 205 -17.93 13.81 2.85
N ASP A 206 -18.68 14.80 3.35
CA ASP A 206 -19.85 15.30 2.67
C ASP A 206 -19.41 16.29 1.57
N GLY A 207 -19.66 15.92 0.33
CA GLY A 207 -19.33 16.75 -0.85
C GLY A 207 -17.85 16.84 -1.22
N GLY A 208 -16.92 16.20 -0.49
CA GLY A 208 -15.49 16.15 -0.88
C GLY A 208 -14.79 17.52 -0.87
N THR A 209 -15.32 18.50 -0.14
CA THR A 209 -14.77 19.86 -0.13
C THR A 209 -13.61 19.96 0.86
N ASN A 210 -12.50 20.58 0.45
CA ASN A 210 -11.36 20.80 1.35
C ASN A 210 -11.70 21.79 2.47
N ILE A 211 -11.19 21.54 3.68
CA ILE A 211 -11.29 22.48 4.79
C ILE A 211 -10.14 23.50 4.66
N PRO A 212 -10.42 24.82 4.55
CA PRO A 212 -9.38 25.82 4.39
C PRO A 212 -8.40 25.85 5.57
N LEU A 213 -7.11 25.92 5.28
CA LEU A 213 -6.04 25.96 6.28
C LEU A 213 -5.34 27.33 6.30
N ARG A 214 -4.87 27.73 7.48
CA ARG A 214 -3.99 28.89 7.69
C ARG A 214 -2.65 28.43 8.27
N HIS A 215 -1.56 29.04 7.82
CA HIS A 215 -0.21 28.77 8.33
C HIS A 215 -0.03 29.39 9.72
N MET A 216 0.37 28.58 10.71
CA MET A 216 0.59 29.03 12.09
C MET A 216 2.07 29.33 12.40
N GLY A 217 2.97 29.03 11.44
CA GLY A 217 4.42 29.12 11.60
C GLY A 217 5.08 27.74 11.59
N GLY A 218 6.36 27.69 11.20
CA GLY A 218 7.08 26.43 11.02
C GLY A 218 6.35 25.53 10.02
N ASN A 219 6.08 24.28 10.43
CA ASN A 219 5.36 23.30 9.61
C ASN A 219 3.94 23.03 10.14
N VAL A 220 3.34 23.98 10.85
CA VAL A 220 2.03 23.83 11.50
C VAL A 220 0.96 24.61 10.74
N PHE A 221 -0.14 23.94 10.43
CA PHE A 221 -1.32 24.51 9.77
C PHE A 221 -2.58 24.22 10.58
N ARG A 222 -3.46 25.20 10.67
CA ARG A 222 -4.73 25.09 11.40
C ARG A 222 -5.92 25.32 10.49
N SER A 223 -7.05 24.68 10.75
CA SER A 223 -8.30 25.05 10.10
C SER A 223 -8.60 26.54 10.28
N SER A 224 -9.05 27.19 9.20
CA SER A 224 -9.32 28.62 9.20
C SER A 224 -10.56 28.98 10.03
N ALA A 225 -11.45 28.03 10.23
CA ALA A 225 -12.62 28.13 11.08
C ALA A 225 -12.79 26.84 11.92
N ALA A 226 -13.45 26.98 13.06
CA ALA A 226 -13.83 25.85 13.89
C ALA A 226 -14.94 25.03 13.19
N ILE A 227 -14.75 23.72 13.18
CA ILE A 227 -15.66 22.74 12.59
C ILE A 227 -16.60 22.20 13.67
N ALA A 228 -17.86 21.96 13.30
CA ALA A 228 -18.84 21.42 14.24
C ALA A 228 -18.43 20.02 14.70
N LYS A 229 -18.55 19.74 16.00
CA LYS A 229 -18.41 18.39 16.53
C LYS A 229 -19.36 17.40 15.81
N GLY A 230 -18.91 16.17 15.61
CA GLY A 230 -19.57 15.15 14.79
C GLY A 230 -19.30 15.26 13.29
N THR A 231 -18.63 16.32 12.80
CA THR A 231 -18.28 16.43 11.37
C THR A 231 -17.25 15.37 11.00
N LYS A 232 -17.53 14.63 9.92
CA LYS A 232 -16.64 13.61 9.39
C LYS A 232 -15.73 14.15 8.30
N PHE A 233 -14.46 13.79 8.38
CA PHE A 233 -13.43 14.26 7.45
C PHE A 233 -12.34 13.20 7.25
N LYS A 234 -11.46 13.44 6.28
CA LYS A 234 -10.23 12.70 6.04
C LYS A 234 -9.06 13.64 5.86
N ILE A 235 -7.85 13.12 6.04
CA ILE A 235 -6.60 13.77 5.68
C ILE A 235 -6.30 13.41 4.22
N GLU A 236 -6.15 14.42 3.39
CA GLU A 236 -5.77 14.28 1.99
C GLU A 236 -4.26 14.50 1.86
N VAL A 237 -3.57 13.55 1.22
CA VAL A 237 -2.14 13.69 0.86
C VAL A 237 -1.97 13.29 -0.59
N THR A 238 -1.38 14.19 -1.38
CA THR A 238 -0.95 13.92 -2.75
C THR A 238 0.56 13.91 -2.79
N ASN A 239 1.17 12.83 -3.29
CA ASN A 239 2.61 12.79 -3.55
C ASN A 239 2.88 12.97 -5.05
N ASN A 240 3.83 13.84 -5.39
CA ASN A 240 4.30 14.06 -6.77
C ASN A 240 5.65 13.38 -7.04
N ALA A 241 6.23 12.73 -6.03
CA ALA A 241 7.39 11.88 -6.11
C ALA A 241 7.16 10.62 -5.26
N GLU A 242 7.90 9.54 -5.53
CA GLU A 242 7.90 8.37 -4.65
C GLU A 242 8.24 8.80 -3.21
N CYS A 243 7.57 8.27 -2.20
CA CYS A 243 7.91 8.52 -0.80
C CYS A 243 7.34 7.43 0.10
N TYR A 244 7.72 7.41 1.37
CA TYR A 244 7.00 6.69 2.42
C TYR A 244 6.17 7.70 3.19
N THR A 245 4.88 7.44 3.36
CA THR A 245 3.95 8.33 4.07
C THR A 245 3.54 7.67 5.37
N TYR A 246 3.53 8.44 6.45
CA TYR A 246 3.06 8.06 7.77
C TYR A 246 2.12 9.14 8.27
N VAL A 247 1.07 8.74 8.96
CA VAL A 247 0.16 9.68 9.61
C VAL A 247 0.05 9.31 11.08
N PHE A 248 0.26 10.31 11.95
CA PHE A 248 0.13 10.16 13.39
C PHE A 248 -0.98 11.07 13.89
N GLY A 249 -1.74 10.60 14.88
CA GLY A 249 -2.68 11.44 15.62
C GLY A 249 -2.15 11.74 17.02
N GLN A 250 -2.67 12.79 17.64
CA GLN A 250 -2.44 13.11 19.04
C GLN A 250 -3.79 13.30 19.75
N GLU A 251 -3.96 12.56 20.84
CA GLU A 251 -5.10 12.64 21.74
C GLU A 251 -5.08 13.93 22.57
N ALA A 252 -6.22 14.30 23.14
CA ALA A 252 -6.35 15.47 24.01
C ALA A 252 -5.46 15.42 25.26
N ASP A 253 -5.11 14.22 25.74
CA ASP A 253 -4.16 14.00 26.84
C ASP A 253 -2.68 14.06 26.41
N GLY A 254 -2.43 14.33 25.12
CA GLY A 254 -1.12 14.45 24.52
C GLY A 254 -0.51 13.13 24.07
N ARG A 255 -1.13 11.95 24.28
CA ARG A 255 -0.62 10.68 23.74
C ARG A 255 -0.71 10.68 22.22
N ASN A 256 0.32 10.17 21.55
CA ASN A 256 0.32 10.00 20.09
C ASN A 256 0.05 8.54 19.69
N TYR A 257 -0.58 8.37 18.53
CA TYR A 257 -0.89 7.06 17.95
C TYR A 257 -0.63 7.05 16.44
N VAL A 258 -0.49 5.85 15.87
CA VAL A 258 -0.31 5.66 14.43
C VAL A 258 -1.67 5.59 13.76
N LEU A 259 -1.94 6.52 12.85
CA LEU A 259 -3.13 6.52 12.01
C LEU A 259 -2.87 5.86 10.65
N PHE A 260 -1.67 5.98 10.11
CA PHE A 260 -1.22 5.24 8.93
C PHE A 260 0.30 4.94 9.03
N PRO A 261 0.74 3.69 8.74
CA PRO A 261 -0.03 2.53 8.28
C PRO A 261 -1.05 1.96 9.29
N TYR A 262 -2.21 1.48 8.81
CA TYR A 262 -3.29 0.97 9.68
C TYR A 262 -2.93 -0.31 10.42
N THR A 263 -2.21 -1.20 9.72
CA THR A 263 -1.71 -2.47 10.24
C THR A 263 -0.38 -2.78 9.57
N PRO A 264 0.42 -3.73 10.08
CA PRO A 264 1.66 -4.16 9.42
C PRO A 264 1.46 -4.60 7.96
N LYS A 265 0.24 -4.99 7.58
CA LYS A 265 -0.14 -5.37 6.21
C LYS A 265 -0.17 -4.22 5.21
N HIS A 266 -0.22 -2.99 5.71
CA HIS A 266 -0.23 -1.79 4.88
C HIS A 266 1.19 -1.23 4.82
N SER A 267 1.76 -1.11 3.62
CA SER A 267 3.04 -0.42 3.47
C SER A 267 2.84 1.09 3.49
N PRO A 268 3.76 1.84 4.11
CA PRO A 268 3.80 3.29 3.98
C PRO A 268 4.27 3.74 2.60
N TYR A 269 4.81 2.85 1.76
CA TYR A 269 5.37 3.22 0.47
C TYR A 269 4.30 3.68 -0.53
N CYS A 270 4.50 4.90 -1.02
CA CYS A 270 3.70 5.61 -2.00
C CYS A 270 4.56 5.79 -3.27
N GLY A 271 4.73 4.72 -4.06
CA GLY A 271 5.56 4.74 -5.27
C GLY A 271 4.87 5.34 -6.50
N ILE A 272 3.55 5.44 -6.48
CA ILE A 272 2.76 6.08 -7.53
C ILE A 272 2.39 7.48 -7.07
N THR A 273 2.54 8.46 -7.98
CA THR A 273 2.03 9.81 -7.77
C THR A 273 0.51 9.79 -7.76
N GLY A 274 -0.10 10.42 -6.75
CA GLY A 274 -1.54 10.50 -6.66
C GLY A 274 -2.02 10.90 -5.29
N THR A 275 -3.33 11.11 -5.20
CA THR A 275 -4.01 11.54 -3.97
C THR A 275 -4.49 10.32 -3.18
N ARG A 276 -4.21 10.32 -1.88
CA ARG A 276 -4.67 9.32 -0.90
C ARG A 276 -5.42 10.03 0.21
N LEU A 277 -6.48 9.38 0.69
CA LEU A 277 -7.27 9.84 1.83
C LEU A 277 -7.03 8.92 3.02
N PHE A 278 -6.70 9.51 4.17
CA PHE A 278 -6.43 8.79 5.41
C PHE A 278 -7.44 9.19 6.49
N PRO A 279 -8.02 8.21 7.22
CA PRO A 279 -8.01 6.76 6.99
C PRO A 279 -8.74 6.36 5.69
N SER A 280 -8.38 5.21 5.11
CA SER A 280 -8.97 4.73 3.85
C SER A 280 -10.29 4.00 4.09
N ASP A 281 -10.35 3.23 5.18
CA ASP A 281 -11.44 2.30 5.54
C ASP A 281 -12.57 2.95 6.35
N HIS A 282 -12.25 3.97 7.14
CA HIS A 282 -13.22 4.73 7.91
C HIS A 282 -12.98 6.23 7.77
N SER A 283 -13.62 7.02 8.62
CA SER A 283 -13.54 8.48 8.60
C SER A 283 -13.13 8.97 9.96
N LEU A 284 -12.32 10.03 9.99
CA LEU A 284 -12.12 10.78 11.22
C LEU A 284 -13.39 11.57 11.51
N MET A 285 -13.60 11.87 12.77
CA MET A 285 -14.71 12.66 13.25
C MET A 285 -14.18 13.67 14.24
N ALA A 286 -14.60 14.92 14.10
CA ALA A 286 -14.34 15.94 15.10
C ALA A 286 -15.09 15.54 16.37
N ASP A 287 -14.42 14.87 17.29
CA ASP A 287 -15.07 14.27 18.46
C ASP A 287 -15.45 15.31 19.52
N ASP A 288 -16.11 14.83 20.58
CA ASP A 288 -16.57 15.68 21.66
C ASP A 288 -15.47 16.07 22.66
N GLU A 289 -14.26 15.52 22.54
CA GLU A 289 -13.16 15.70 23.49
C GLU A 289 -12.28 16.92 23.14
N GLY A 290 -12.13 17.84 24.09
CA GLY A 290 -11.33 19.05 23.86
C GLY A 290 -11.90 19.96 22.76
N SER A 291 -11.03 20.81 22.21
CA SER A 291 -11.36 21.83 21.19
C SER A 291 -10.49 21.74 19.94
N MET A 292 -9.61 20.74 19.84
CA MET A 292 -8.66 20.60 18.75
C MET A 292 -8.30 19.13 18.51
N ASP A 293 -8.34 18.70 17.25
CA ASP A 293 -7.69 17.46 16.82
C ASP A 293 -6.35 17.80 16.20
N VAL A 294 -5.30 17.04 16.53
CA VAL A 294 -3.94 17.26 16.03
C VAL A 294 -3.43 16.02 15.33
N MET A 295 -2.93 16.19 14.10
CA MET A 295 -2.37 15.11 13.30
C MET A 295 -1.08 15.56 12.65
N ALA A 296 -0.17 14.62 12.40
CA ALA A 296 1.04 14.86 11.64
C ALA A 296 1.10 13.97 10.41
N ILE A 297 1.42 14.56 9.27
CA ILE A 297 1.83 13.87 8.05
C ILE A 297 3.35 13.89 8.02
N LEU A 298 3.96 12.71 8.02
CA LEU A 298 5.40 12.53 7.87
C LEU A 298 5.64 11.83 6.54
N VAL A 299 6.40 12.46 5.65
CA VAL A 299 6.89 11.81 4.43
C VAL A 299 8.40 11.65 4.48
N THR A 300 8.90 10.49 4.07
CA THR A 300 10.32 10.16 4.11
C THR A 300 10.80 9.57 2.78
N ASN A 301 12.10 9.72 2.50
CA ASN A 301 12.74 9.18 1.28
C ASN A 301 13.33 7.78 1.50
N GLN A 302 13.25 7.27 2.73
CA GLN A 302 13.66 5.94 3.14
C GLN A 302 12.68 5.40 4.21
N PRO A 303 12.48 4.08 4.32
CA PRO A 303 11.50 3.52 5.26
C PRO A 303 11.94 3.75 6.71
N PHE A 304 11.01 4.19 7.56
CA PHE A 304 11.17 4.32 8.99
C PHE A 304 10.41 3.23 9.75
N ASP A 305 10.97 2.83 10.91
CA ASP A 305 10.33 1.95 11.88
C ASP A 305 9.28 2.76 12.66
N TYR A 306 8.08 2.87 12.09
CA TYR A 306 7.04 3.76 12.60
C TYR A 306 6.52 3.40 14.01
N PRO A 307 6.46 2.13 14.45
CA PRO A 307 6.15 1.82 15.86
C PRO A 307 7.20 2.39 16.81
N LYS A 308 8.50 2.19 16.52
CA LYS A 308 9.58 2.77 17.35
C LYS A 308 9.59 4.29 17.33
N LEU A 309 9.29 4.89 16.18
CA LEU A 309 9.14 6.33 16.08
C LEU A 309 7.99 6.85 16.96
N ASN A 310 6.84 6.16 16.94
CA ASN A 310 5.70 6.49 17.80
C ASN A 310 6.04 6.35 19.29
N GLU A 311 6.74 5.28 19.68
CA GLU A 311 7.24 5.07 21.04
C GLU A 311 8.19 6.19 21.48
N ALA A 312 9.14 6.57 20.62
CA ALA A 312 10.09 7.65 20.89
C ALA A 312 9.38 9.02 21.02
N MET A 313 8.37 9.29 20.19
CA MET A 313 7.53 10.49 20.33
C MET A 313 6.75 10.48 21.65
N SER A 314 6.20 9.34 22.05
CA SER A 314 5.49 9.20 23.32
C SER A 314 6.41 9.37 24.54
N ALA A 315 7.68 9.01 24.42
CA ALA A 315 8.68 9.17 25.48
C ALA A 315 9.28 10.59 25.56
N SER A 316 9.04 11.43 24.56
CA SER A 316 9.57 12.79 24.51
C SER A 316 8.87 13.71 25.50
N THR A 317 9.64 14.54 26.20
CA THR A 317 9.12 15.58 27.10
C THR A 317 8.67 16.85 26.37
N ALA A 318 8.87 16.92 25.04
CA ALA A 318 8.44 18.04 24.24
C ALA A 318 6.90 18.16 24.19
N SER A 319 6.41 19.40 24.24
CA SER A 319 4.99 19.70 24.17
C SER A 319 4.54 19.91 22.72
N GLY A 320 3.46 19.24 22.31
CA GLY A 320 2.95 19.28 20.94
C GLY A 320 3.62 18.28 20.00
N LEU A 321 2.84 17.80 19.02
CA LEU A 321 3.30 16.78 18.09
C LEU A 321 4.45 17.27 17.18
N ASP A 322 4.45 18.55 16.80
CA ASP A 322 5.50 19.15 15.99
C ASP A 322 6.86 19.19 16.73
N ALA A 323 6.85 19.57 18.01
CA ALA A 323 8.05 19.62 18.83
C ALA A 323 8.60 18.21 19.12
N ARG A 324 7.72 17.23 19.34
CA ARG A 324 8.12 15.82 19.51
C ARG A 324 8.75 15.24 18.26
N LEU A 325 8.16 15.49 17.08
CA LEU A 325 8.75 15.09 15.80
C LEU A 325 10.14 15.70 15.61
N ARG A 326 10.31 17.00 15.88
CA ARG A 326 11.63 17.65 15.82
C ARG A 326 12.62 17.06 16.82
N ALA A 327 12.18 16.79 18.05
CA ALA A 327 13.04 16.22 19.09
C ALA A 327 13.54 14.81 18.74
N VAL A 328 12.69 13.98 18.12
CA VAL A 328 13.02 12.59 17.80
C VAL A 328 13.75 12.47 16.47
N LEU A 329 13.31 13.20 15.43
CA LEU A 329 13.90 13.11 14.09
C LEU A 329 15.16 13.97 13.95
N GLY A 330 15.27 15.08 14.69
CA GLY A 330 16.43 15.96 14.67
C GLY A 330 16.91 16.26 13.25
N SER A 331 18.15 15.84 12.95
CA SER A 331 18.81 16.04 11.66
C SER A 331 18.25 15.21 10.49
N GLU A 332 17.25 14.38 10.71
CA GLU A 332 16.52 13.68 9.65
C GLU A 332 15.44 14.58 9.03
N LEU A 333 14.94 15.57 9.77
CA LEU A 333 13.84 16.43 9.33
C LEU A 333 14.34 17.59 8.44
N SER A 334 13.56 17.91 7.42
CA SER A 334 13.82 19.04 6.52
C SER A 334 13.76 20.38 7.28
N ASP A 335 14.84 21.15 7.16
CA ASP A 335 14.98 22.45 7.80
C ASP A 335 14.36 23.59 6.96
N GLU A 336 14.30 23.44 5.63
CA GLU A 336 13.78 24.44 4.69
C GLU A 336 12.60 23.90 3.87
N VAL A 337 11.38 24.18 4.32
CA VAL A 337 10.15 23.79 3.59
C VAL A 337 9.53 25.02 2.95
N ARG A 338 9.29 24.96 1.64
CA ARG A 338 8.55 25.99 0.92
C ARG A 338 7.09 25.57 0.80
N PHE A 339 6.20 26.48 1.18
CA PHE A 339 4.75 26.27 1.12
C PHE A 339 4.12 27.05 -0.03
N THR A 340 3.07 26.48 -0.63
CA THR A 340 2.25 27.13 -1.64
C THR A 340 0.78 27.01 -1.29
N ASP A 341 0.05 28.12 -1.37
CA ASP A 341 -1.37 28.16 -1.06
C ASP A 341 -2.22 27.51 -2.17
N GLY A 342 -3.41 27.06 -1.80
CA GLY A 342 -4.38 26.43 -2.69
C GLY A 342 -5.53 25.81 -1.92
N THR A 343 -6.38 25.04 -2.61
CA THR A 343 -7.43 24.23 -1.97
C THR A 343 -6.84 23.21 -1.00
N THR A 344 -5.74 22.59 -1.41
CA THR A 344 -4.73 21.94 -0.56
C THR A 344 -3.47 22.79 -0.51
N ILE A 345 -2.68 22.64 0.54
CA ILE A 345 -1.39 23.33 0.68
C ILE A 345 -0.30 22.46 0.06
N GLY A 346 0.54 23.05 -0.79
CA GLY A 346 1.74 22.37 -1.31
C GLY A 346 2.92 22.56 -0.36
N ALA A 347 3.73 21.52 -0.17
CA ALA A 347 5.02 21.58 0.53
C ALA A 347 6.12 20.95 -0.33
N THR A 348 7.19 21.71 -0.52
CA THR A 348 8.38 21.25 -1.24
C THR A 348 9.65 21.45 -0.41
N SER A 349 10.53 20.46 -0.43
CA SER A 349 11.85 20.50 0.23
C SER A 349 12.85 19.71 -0.59
N GLU A 350 14.08 20.21 -0.73
CA GLU A 350 15.19 19.42 -1.29
C GLU A 350 15.54 18.29 -0.33
N SER A 351 15.80 17.08 -0.83
CA SER A 351 16.03 15.90 0.03
C SER A 351 17.45 15.84 0.62
N GLY A 352 18.03 16.99 1.01
CA GLY A 352 19.26 17.00 1.81
C GLY A 352 19.09 16.33 3.18
N ARG A 353 17.83 16.12 3.58
CA ARG A 353 17.35 15.45 4.79
C ARG A 353 16.42 14.30 4.39
N ASN A 354 16.19 13.36 5.31
CA ASN A 354 15.47 12.13 5.00
C ASN A 354 13.95 12.21 5.22
N ALA A 355 13.46 13.29 5.81
CA ALA A 355 12.06 13.45 6.20
C ALA A 355 11.53 14.88 6.01
N LEU A 356 10.23 15.00 5.78
CA LEU A 356 9.43 16.22 5.83
C LEU A 356 8.19 15.93 6.68
N ALA A 357 7.94 16.74 7.70
CA ALA A 357 6.77 16.58 8.57
C ALA A 357 5.93 17.85 8.60
N ILE A 358 4.62 17.69 8.47
CA ILE A 358 3.60 18.73 8.54
C ILE A 358 2.64 18.38 9.67
N VAL A 359 2.28 19.35 10.50
CA VAL A 359 1.26 19.18 11.54
C VAL A 359 0.01 19.95 11.16
N LEU A 360 -1.13 19.28 11.27
CA LEU A 360 -2.46 19.78 11.00
C LEU A 360 -3.26 19.85 12.29
N GLU A 361 -3.88 20.99 12.53
CA GLU A 361 -4.73 21.24 13.68
C GLU A 361 -6.16 21.54 13.19
N LEU A 362 -7.12 20.70 13.59
CA LEU A 362 -8.53 20.92 13.30
C LEU A 362 -9.19 21.53 14.54
N GLU A 363 -9.56 22.81 14.47
CA GLU A 363 -10.29 23.49 15.55
C GLU A 363 -11.76 23.03 15.58
N LYS A 364 -12.30 22.74 16.77
CA LYS A 364 -13.65 22.19 16.98
C LYS A 364 -14.55 23.15 17.76
N ARG A 365 -15.84 23.17 17.45
CA ARG A 365 -16.87 23.93 18.18
C ARG A 365 -18.17 23.17 18.39
#